data_AF-A0A9Q4NRL3-F1
#
_entry.id   AF-A0A9Q4NRL3-F1
#
_cell.length_a   1.000
_cell.length_b   1.000
_cell.length_c   1.000
_cell.angle_alpha   90.00
_cell.angle_beta   90.00
_cell.angle_gamma   90.00
#
_symmetry.space_group_name_H-M   'P 1'
#
loop_
_entity.id
_entity.type
_entity.pdbx_description
1 polymer ?
#
loop_
_entity_poly.entity_id
_entity_poly.type
_entity_poly.pdbx_seq_one_letter_code
_entity_poly.pdbx_strand_id
1 'polypeptide(L)'
;MSALFPQRVPARRGNLASGFTAHENLWRFALKQAFPGLSPRFVENAKYAYGFTAPEEVEAAYAVGYSLDALRKLRNRVSHQEQILFVDHSARLREIYGLTHAMAPQSLGMMKRLDRVQRTLALKPQF
;
A
#
# COMPACT_ATOMS: atom_id res chain seq x y z
N MET A 1 -17.07 31.74 15.25
CA MET A 1 -15.91 30.96 14.77
C MET A 1 -15.52 29.96 15.84
N SER A 2 -15.94 28.70 15.73
CA SER A 2 -15.56 27.65 16.69
C SER A 2 -14.12 27.22 16.41
N ALA A 3 -13.29 27.23 17.46
CA ALA A 3 -11.88 26.89 17.38
C ALA A 3 -11.69 25.42 16.95
N LEU A 4 -10.80 25.22 15.98
CA LEU A 4 -10.33 23.92 15.46
C LEU A 4 -9.60 23.05 16.51
N PHE A 5 -9.37 23.58 17.71
CA PHE A 5 -8.64 22.91 18.78
C PHE A 5 -9.46 22.86 20.07
N PRO A 6 -9.38 21.75 20.84
CA PRO A 6 -10.12 21.61 22.08
C PRO A 6 -9.65 22.65 23.10
N GLN A 7 -10.59 23.47 23.60
CA GLN A 7 -10.32 24.49 24.64
C GLN A 7 -9.87 23.90 25.99
N ARG A 8 -10.07 22.60 26.20
CA ARG A 8 -9.60 21.88 27.40
C ARG A 8 -8.39 21.03 27.05
N VAL A 9 -7.25 21.37 27.63
CA VAL A 9 -6.00 20.59 27.48
C VAL A 9 -6.21 19.20 28.07
N PRO A 10 -5.85 18.11 27.37
CA PRO A 10 -6.00 16.76 27.90
C PRO A 10 -5.16 16.58 29.18
N ALA A 11 -5.83 16.30 30.30
CA ALA A 11 -5.21 16.17 31.62
C ALA A 11 -4.38 14.89 31.80
N ARG A 12 -4.59 13.88 30.95
CA ARG A 12 -3.83 12.63 30.95
C ARG A 12 -3.13 12.45 29.61
N ARG A 13 -1.84 12.79 29.56
CA ARG A 13 -0.97 12.66 28.37
C ARG A 13 -0.20 11.33 28.31
N GLY A 14 -0.52 10.37 29.16
CA GLY A 14 0.09 9.05 29.12
C GLY A 14 -0.27 8.29 27.84
N ASN A 15 0.65 7.47 27.33
CA ASN A 15 0.32 6.51 26.28
C ASN A 15 -0.86 5.64 26.75
N LEU A 16 -1.89 5.51 25.91
CA LEU A 16 -3.13 4.78 26.21
C LEU A 16 -3.92 5.31 27.44
N ALA A 17 -3.82 6.59 27.79
CA ALA A 17 -4.62 7.16 28.90
C ALA A 17 -6.13 6.97 28.77
N SER A 18 -6.63 6.77 27.55
CA SER A 18 -8.03 6.45 27.22
C SER A 18 -8.33 4.95 27.12
N GLY A 19 -7.32 4.08 27.28
CA GLY A 19 -7.39 2.64 26.99
C GLY A 19 -7.30 2.29 25.50
N PHE A 20 -7.16 3.28 24.61
CA PHE A 20 -7.14 3.12 23.16
C PHE A 20 -5.94 3.84 22.54
N THR A 21 -5.45 3.30 21.43
CA THR A 21 -4.38 3.90 20.63
C THR A 21 -4.86 5.18 19.93
N ALA A 22 -3.92 5.98 19.40
CA ALA A 22 -4.26 7.18 18.62
C ALA A 22 -5.13 6.83 17.39
N HIS A 23 -4.85 5.72 16.70
CA HIS A 23 -5.61 5.27 15.54
C HIS A 23 -7.02 4.80 15.91
N GLU A 24 -7.16 4.10 17.03
CA GLU A 24 -8.46 3.68 17.56
C GLU A 24 -9.32 4.87 17.98
N ASN A 25 -8.72 5.87 18.63
CA ASN A 25 -9.43 7.11 18.94
C ASN A 25 -9.83 7.88 17.66
N LEU A 26 -8.94 7.94 16.66
CA LEU A 26 -9.28 8.52 15.35
C LEU A 26 -10.47 7.80 14.71
N TRP A 27 -10.52 6.47 14.80
CA TRP A 27 -11.67 5.71 14.35
C TRP A 27 -12.95 6.10 15.07
N ARG A 28 -12.92 6.05 16.41
CA ARG A 28 -14.08 6.30 17.28
C ARG A 28 -14.68 7.69 17.05
N PHE A 29 -13.84 8.71 16.91
CA PHE A 29 -14.29 10.10 16.88
C PHE A 29 -14.40 10.71 15.48
N ALA A 30 -13.73 10.15 14.46
CA ALA A 30 -13.69 10.78 13.13
C ALA A 30 -14.09 9.83 12.00
N LEU A 31 -13.52 8.62 11.94
CA LEU A 31 -13.64 7.78 10.74
C LEU A 31 -14.88 6.89 10.74
N LYS A 32 -15.43 6.50 11.90
CA LYS A 32 -16.59 5.61 11.97
C LYS A 32 -17.78 6.13 11.14
N GLN A 33 -17.98 7.45 11.10
CA GLN A 33 -19.08 8.08 10.34
C GLN A 33 -18.90 7.99 8.82
N ALA A 34 -17.67 7.83 8.32
CA ALA A 34 -17.39 7.68 6.90
C ALA A 34 -17.80 6.30 6.35
N PHE A 35 -18.15 5.36 7.22
CA PHE A 35 -18.54 4.00 6.85
C PHE A 35 -19.94 3.62 7.39
N PRO A 36 -21.03 4.32 6.97
CA PRO A 36 -22.36 4.20 7.58
C PRO A 36 -23.10 2.87 7.29
N GLY A 37 -22.46 1.91 6.61
CA GLY A 37 -23.08 0.65 6.19
C GLY A 37 -22.21 -0.58 6.40
N LEU A 38 -21.25 -0.53 7.34
CA LEU A 38 -20.41 -1.68 7.66
C LEU A 38 -21.27 -2.83 8.18
N SER A 39 -21.38 -3.89 7.39
CA SER A 39 -22.16 -5.07 7.77
C SER A 39 -21.41 -5.85 8.85
N PRO A 40 -22.12 -6.42 9.85
CA PRO A 40 -21.49 -7.29 10.85
C PRO A 40 -20.77 -8.48 10.21
N ARG A 41 -21.33 -9.02 9.12
CA ARG A 41 -20.71 -10.10 8.31
C ARG A 41 -19.36 -9.70 7.72
N PHE A 42 -19.19 -8.45 7.29
CA PHE A 42 -17.91 -7.98 6.79
C PHE A 42 -16.84 -8.01 7.89
N VAL A 43 -17.19 -7.53 9.09
CA VAL A 43 -16.28 -7.52 10.23
C VAL A 43 -15.91 -8.95 10.62
N GLU A 44 -16.89 -9.85 10.69
CA GLU A 44 -16.68 -11.28 10.98
C GLU A 44 -15.76 -11.95 9.97
N ASN A 45 -15.98 -11.74 8.67
CA ASN A 45 -15.11 -12.28 7.63
C ASN A 45 -13.66 -11.75 7.74
N ALA A 46 -13.49 -10.52 8.20
CA ALA A 46 -12.18 -9.92 8.37
C ALA A 46 -11.46 -10.37 9.65
N LYS A 47 -12.15 -10.97 10.64
CA LYS A 47 -11.54 -11.47 11.89
C LYS A 47 -10.43 -12.49 11.62
N TYR A 48 -10.58 -13.33 10.61
CA TYR A 48 -9.54 -14.29 10.21
C TYR A 48 -8.25 -13.62 9.73
N ALA A 49 -8.31 -12.34 9.38
CA ALA A 49 -7.24 -11.61 8.74
C ALA A 49 -6.31 -10.89 9.73
N TYR A 50 -6.80 -10.54 10.92
CA TYR A 50 -5.99 -9.97 12.00
C TYR A 50 -6.03 -10.92 13.19
N GLY A 51 -4.94 -11.66 13.43
CA GLY A 51 -4.86 -12.78 14.38
C GLY A 51 -4.89 -12.40 15.87
N PHE A 52 -5.67 -11.40 16.27
CA PHE A 52 -5.85 -10.96 17.65
C PHE A 52 -7.29 -10.52 17.90
N THR A 53 -7.72 -10.55 19.16
CA THR A 53 -9.03 -10.08 19.58
C THR A 53 -8.99 -8.57 19.78
N ALA A 54 -9.73 -7.81 18.95
CA ALA A 54 -9.90 -6.37 19.09
C ALA A 54 -11.14 -6.05 19.95
N PRO A 55 -11.15 -4.92 20.69
CA PRO A 55 -12.37 -4.44 21.34
C PRO A 55 -13.48 -4.17 20.32
N GLU A 56 -14.73 -4.50 20.65
CA GLU A 56 -15.88 -4.36 19.74
C GLU A 56 -16.03 -2.95 19.15
N GLU A 57 -15.68 -1.91 19.92
CA GLU A 57 -15.77 -0.52 19.49
C GLU A 57 -14.87 -0.16 18.29
N VAL A 58 -13.76 -0.89 18.14
CA VAL A 58 -12.71 -0.62 17.14
C VAL A 58 -12.48 -1.81 16.21
N GLU A 59 -13.18 -2.91 16.42
CA GLU A 59 -13.06 -4.12 15.60
C GLU A 59 -13.33 -3.84 14.12
N ALA A 60 -14.36 -3.04 13.84
CA ALA A 60 -14.67 -2.57 12.49
C ALA A 60 -13.54 -1.74 11.87
N ALA A 61 -12.75 -1.02 12.67
CA ALA A 61 -11.60 -0.25 12.21
C ALA A 61 -10.50 -1.17 11.65
N TYR A 62 -10.21 -2.25 12.38
CA TYR A 62 -9.21 -3.24 11.99
C TYR A 62 -9.64 -4.00 10.74
N ALA A 63 -10.92 -4.39 10.66
CA ALA A 63 -11.50 -5.00 9.47
C ALA A 63 -11.32 -4.10 8.23
N VAL A 64 -11.71 -2.82 8.32
CA VAL A 64 -11.55 -1.85 7.23
C VAL A 64 -10.08 -1.64 6.88
N GLY A 65 -9.22 -1.43 7.88
CA GLY A 65 -7.79 -1.22 7.67
C GLY A 65 -7.14 -2.38 6.93
N TYR A 66 -7.46 -3.61 7.32
CA TYR A 66 -6.96 -4.81 6.64
C TYR A 66 -7.46 -4.92 5.20
N SER A 67 -8.75 -4.70 4.96
CA SER A 67 -9.30 -4.75 3.60
C SER A 67 -8.68 -3.69 2.69
N LEU A 68 -8.45 -2.47 3.18
CA LEU A 68 -7.78 -1.42 2.43
C LEU A 68 -6.32 -1.78 2.13
N ASP A 69 -5.62 -2.39 3.08
CA ASP A 69 -4.25 -2.86 2.84
C ASP A 69 -4.20 -4.01 1.81
N ALA A 70 -5.16 -4.93 1.86
CA ALA A 70 -5.30 -6.00 0.88
C ALA A 70 -5.57 -5.44 -0.53
N LEU A 71 -6.47 -4.45 -0.65
CA LEU A 71 -6.73 -3.74 -1.92
C LEU A 71 -5.48 -3.01 -2.43
N ARG A 72 -4.74 -2.33 -1.54
CA ARG A 72 -3.48 -1.67 -1.88
C ARG A 72 -2.45 -2.67 -2.41
N LYS A 73 -2.29 -3.83 -1.75
CA LYS A 73 -1.41 -4.91 -2.19
C LYS A 73 -1.83 -5.47 -3.54
N LEU A 74 -3.12 -5.72 -3.73
CA LEU A 74 -3.67 -6.21 -5.00
C LEU A 74 -3.40 -5.20 -6.12
N ARG A 75 -3.72 -3.92 -5.92
CA ARG A 75 -3.45 -2.85 -6.88
C ARG A 75 -1.97 -2.79 -7.25
N ASN A 76 -1.07 -2.88 -6.26
CA ASN A 76 0.37 -2.86 -6.52
C ASN A 76 0.83 -4.07 -7.35
N ARG A 77 0.26 -5.26 -7.09
CA ARG A 77 0.52 -6.46 -7.90
C ARG A 77 0.01 -6.30 -9.32
N VAL A 78 -1.22 -5.83 -9.50
CA VAL A 78 -1.83 -5.59 -10.82
C VAL A 78 -1.00 -4.57 -11.58
N SER A 79 -0.66 -3.43 -10.99
CA SER A 79 0.18 -2.41 -11.62
C SER A 79 1.55 -2.95 -12.05
N HIS A 80 2.17 -3.81 -11.24
CA HIS A 80 3.43 -4.46 -11.62
C HIS A 80 3.24 -5.43 -12.81
N GLN A 81 2.15 -6.19 -12.83
CA GLN A 81 1.83 -7.11 -13.93
C GLN A 81 1.44 -6.36 -15.22
N GLU A 82 0.68 -5.27 -15.12
CA GLU A 82 0.33 -4.40 -16.24
C GLU A 82 1.58 -3.79 -16.87
N GLN A 83 2.54 -3.35 -16.05
CA GLN A 83 3.83 -2.91 -16.55
C GLN A 83 4.47 -4.05 -17.35
N ILE A 84 4.61 -5.25 -16.78
CA ILE A 84 5.21 -6.41 -17.46
C ILE A 84 4.53 -6.77 -18.79
N LEU A 85 3.20 -6.67 -18.85
CA LEU A 85 2.40 -7.12 -20.00
C LEU A 85 2.33 -6.07 -21.11
N PHE A 86 2.11 -4.80 -20.77
CA PHE A 86 1.82 -3.74 -21.74
C PHE A 86 3.01 -2.84 -22.07
N VAL A 87 4.06 -2.83 -21.25
CA VAL A 87 5.27 -2.06 -21.56
C VAL A 87 6.17 -2.91 -22.46
N ASP A 88 6.54 -2.34 -23.62
CA ASP A 88 7.62 -2.88 -24.43
C ASP A 88 8.98 -2.61 -23.75
N HIS A 89 9.33 -3.51 -22.84
CA HIS A 89 10.59 -3.49 -22.12
C HIS A 89 11.79 -3.60 -23.07
N SER A 90 11.63 -4.22 -24.24
CA SER A 90 12.70 -4.35 -25.23
C SER A 90 13.01 -3.00 -25.89
N ALA A 91 11.97 -2.23 -26.23
CA ALA A 91 12.11 -0.87 -26.76
C ALA A 91 12.75 0.06 -25.73
N ARG A 92 12.24 0.09 -24.48
CA ARG A 92 12.85 0.91 -23.42
C ARG A 92 14.29 0.55 -23.12
N LEU A 93 14.61 -0.74 -23.07
CA LEU A 93 15.98 -1.18 -22.84
C LEU A 93 16.92 -0.74 -23.97
N ARG A 94 16.44 -0.79 -25.23
CA ARG A 94 17.20 -0.30 -26.39
C ARG A 94 17.43 1.21 -26.31
N GLU A 95 16.45 1.99 -25.89
CA GLU A 95 16.59 3.43 -25.65
C GLU A 95 17.62 3.73 -24.57
N ILE A 96 17.57 3.04 -23.43
CA ILE A 96 18.54 3.21 -22.35
C ILE A 96 19.95 2.84 -22.84
N TYR A 97 20.11 1.76 -23.61
CA TYR A 97 21.39 1.43 -24.24
C TYR A 97 21.88 2.52 -25.19
N GLY A 98 20.99 3.11 -25.99
CA GLY A 98 21.33 4.24 -26.87
C GLY A 98 21.79 5.47 -26.10
N LEU A 99 21.07 5.85 -25.05
CA LEU A 99 21.42 6.99 -24.18
C LEU A 99 22.72 6.75 -23.43
N THR A 100 22.91 5.58 -22.84
CA THR A 100 24.17 5.24 -22.15
C THR A 100 25.34 5.19 -23.10
N HIS A 101 25.17 4.68 -24.33
CA HIS A 101 26.20 4.75 -25.35
C HIS A 101 26.59 6.18 -25.70
N ALA A 102 25.60 7.08 -25.84
CA ALA A 102 25.85 8.48 -26.18
C ALA A 102 26.55 9.25 -25.06
N MET A 103 26.24 8.94 -23.79
CA MET A 103 26.79 9.66 -22.62
C MET A 103 28.08 9.05 -22.08
N ALA A 104 28.18 7.72 -22.06
CA ALA A 104 29.28 6.98 -21.45
C ALA A 104 29.48 5.62 -22.16
N PRO A 105 30.12 5.60 -23.36
CA PRO A 105 30.28 4.39 -24.17
C PRO A 105 30.91 3.21 -23.42
N GLN A 106 31.89 3.50 -22.55
CA GLN A 106 32.61 2.51 -21.74
C GLN A 106 31.71 1.78 -20.71
N SER A 107 30.62 2.42 -20.28
CA SER A 107 29.70 1.87 -19.28
C SER A 107 28.67 0.93 -19.88
N LEU A 108 28.46 0.98 -21.21
CA LEU A 108 27.46 0.17 -21.90
C LEU A 108 27.70 -1.34 -21.73
N GLY A 109 28.97 -1.77 -21.81
CA GLY A 109 29.34 -3.17 -21.64
C GLY A 109 29.01 -3.72 -20.25
N MET A 110 29.20 -2.90 -19.20
CA MET A 110 28.84 -3.27 -17.83
C MET A 110 27.33 -3.27 -17.62
N MET A 111 26.62 -2.29 -18.21
CA MET A 111 25.17 -2.22 -18.10
C MET A 111 24.50 -3.42 -18.77
N LYS A 112 24.97 -3.84 -19.96
CA LYS A 112 24.50 -5.07 -20.63
C LYS A 112 24.77 -6.34 -19.81
N ARG A 113 25.86 -6.40 -19.04
CA ARG A 113 26.18 -7.54 -18.16
C ARG A 113 25.31 -7.58 -16.90
N LEU A 114 24.94 -6.43 -16.34
CA LEU A 114 24.11 -6.31 -15.16
C LEU A 114 22.61 -6.39 -15.46
N ASP A 115 22.23 -6.22 -16.72
CA ASP A 115 20.85 -6.25 -17.15
C ASP A 115 20.22 -7.65 -16.97
N ARG A 116 19.20 -7.73 -16.11
CA ARG A 116 18.38 -8.93 -15.89
C ARG A 116 17.18 -9.00 -16.81
N VAL A 117 16.82 -7.89 -17.47
CA VAL A 117 15.62 -7.77 -18.32
C VAL A 117 15.76 -8.67 -19.54
N GLN A 118 16.95 -8.81 -20.14
CA GLN A 118 17.15 -9.79 -21.22
C GLN A 118 16.84 -11.23 -20.82
N ARG A 119 17.15 -11.64 -19.58
CA ARG A 119 16.80 -12.99 -19.09
C ARG A 119 15.30 -13.15 -18.92
N THR A 120 14.64 -12.13 -18.39
CA THR A 120 13.18 -12.14 -18.20
C THR A 120 12.42 -12.09 -19.53
N LEU A 121 12.92 -11.34 -20.52
CA LEU A 121 12.36 -11.30 -21.88
C LEU A 121 12.55 -12.62 -22.62
N ALA A 122 13.68 -13.31 -22.43
CA ALA A 122 13.90 -14.63 -23.01
C ALA A 122 12.97 -15.72 -22.45
N LEU A 123 12.44 -15.52 -21.24
CA LEU A 123 11.46 -16.41 -20.60
C LEU A 123 10.01 -16.06 -20.96
N LYS A 124 9.76 -14.99 -21.72
CA LYS A 124 8.41 -14.61 -22.15
C LYS A 124 7.92 -15.61 -23.21
N PRO A 125 6.76 -16.26 -23.02
CA PRO A 125 6.23 -17.18 -24.02
C PRO A 125 5.98 -16.44 -25.34
N GLN A 126 6.50 -17.00 -26.43
CA GLN A 126 6.23 -16.53 -27.78
C GLN A 126 4.94 -17.22 -28.25
N PHE A 127 3.89 -16.44 -28.49
CA PHE A 127 2.67 -16.89 -29.15
C PHE A 127 2.75 -16.59 -30.64
#